data_AF-A0A2B7WJK8-F1
#
_entry.id   AF-A0A2B7WJK8-F1
#
_cell.length_a   1.000
_cell.length_b   1.000
_cell.length_c   1.000
_cell.angle_alpha   90.00
_cell.angle_beta   90.00
_cell.angle_gamma   90.00
#
_symmetry.space_group_name_H-M   'P 1'
#
loop_
_entity.id
_entity.type
_entity.pdbx_description
1 polymer ?
#
loop_
_entity_poly.entity_id
_entity_poly.type
_entity_poly.pdbx_seq_one_letter_code
_entity_poly.pdbx_strand_id
1 'polypeptide(L)'
;MKRCILWLCESKEQTSPAHAASYDCDSCNRSFKSEQALGQHIESSLAHACSSMYPTHHGGVSRLLEEEGLYFIFHDVDDSAGCNREYDTNIKGWFMCRNRTCASRGWSSKRVAITIRMYPGAKYNARVYHQRCKGCNDLSRPRLDGSYAERVAYRIKKCGAALVSKLCQVRTRFDMGDFHRHIQIVL
;
A
#
# COMPACT_ATOMS: atom_id res chain seq x y z
N MET A 1 -38.15 8.22 17.91
CA MET A 1 -38.55 9.59 17.51
C MET A 1 -38.04 9.79 16.09
N LYS A 2 -38.77 9.34 15.04
CA LYS A 2 -39.70 10.13 14.21
C LYS A 2 -39.16 11.54 13.96
N ARG A 3 -38.71 11.87 12.74
CA ARG A 3 -39.51 12.42 11.62
C ARG A 3 -38.54 12.61 10.40
N CYS A 4 -38.90 12.64 9.11
CA CYS A 4 -40.17 12.63 8.41
C CYS A 4 -39.93 12.60 6.87
N ILE A 5 -40.92 12.07 6.12
CA ILE A 5 -41.38 12.49 4.77
C ILE A 5 -40.45 12.10 3.59
N LEU A 6 -40.69 10.96 2.91
CA LEU A 6 -41.63 10.78 1.79
C LEU A 6 -41.64 11.91 0.75
N TRP A 7 -40.91 11.72 -0.33
CA TRP A 7 -41.46 11.98 -1.67
C TRP A 7 -41.35 10.69 -2.47
N LEU A 8 -42.51 10.23 -2.93
CA LEU A 8 -42.68 9.11 -3.86
C LEU A 8 -42.08 9.48 -5.21
N CYS A 9 -41.35 8.55 -5.81
CA CYS A 9 -41.44 8.34 -7.25
C CYS A 9 -41.64 6.83 -7.43
N GLU A 10 -42.91 6.42 -7.37
CA GLU A 10 -43.34 5.18 -7.99
C GLU A 10 -43.18 5.33 -9.50
N SER A 11 -42.27 4.56 -10.07
CA SER A 11 -42.42 4.03 -11.42
C SER A 11 -42.17 2.54 -11.34
N LYS A 12 -43.25 1.77 -11.16
CA LYS A 12 -43.27 0.37 -11.57
C LYS A 12 -43.21 0.31 -13.09
N GLU A 13 -42.55 -0.74 -13.56
CA GLU A 13 -42.74 -1.43 -14.83
C GLU A 13 -42.20 -0.79 -16.11
N GLN A 14 -41.16 -1.44 -16.63
CA GLN A 14 -41.31 -2.27 -17.82
C GLN A 14 -40.28 -3.42 -17.80
N THR A 15 -40.71 -4.60 -17.33
CA THR A 15 -40.08 -5.86 -17.76
C THR A 15 -40.51 -6.13 -19.19
N SER A 16 -39.71 -5.65 -20.15
CA SER A 16 -39.80 -5.99 -21.57
C SER A 16 -38.67 -6.98 -21.91
N PRO A 17 -38.90 -8.14 -22.56
CA PRO A 17 -37.94 -9.25 -22.63
C PRO A 17 -36.76 -9.06 -23.60
N ALA A 18 -36.38 -7.82 -23.93
CA ALA A 18 -35.39 -7.53 -24.98
C ALA A 18 -34.18 -6.71 -24.53
N HIS A 19 -34.11 -6.25 -23.28
CA HIS A 19 -32.87 -5.67 -22.74
C HIS A 19 -32.23 -6.67 -21.79
N ALA A 20 -31.25 -7.43 -22.30
CA ALA A 20 -30.32 -8.14 -21.44
C ALA A 20 -29.74 -7.11 -20.45
N ALA A 21 -29.86 -7.37 -19.16
CA ALA A 21 -29.31 -6.49 -18.13
C ALA A 21 -27.81 -6.26 -18.45
N SER A 22 -27.44 -5.02 -18.80
CA SER A 22 -26.06 -4.64 -19.00
C SER A 22 -25.46 -4.23 -17.65
N TYR A 23 -24.29 -4.77 -17.36
CA TYR A 23 -23.54 -4.43 -16.15
C TYR A 23 -22.36 -3.56 -16.58
N ASP A 24 -22.46 -2.26 -16.33
CA ASP A 24 -21.49 -1.28 -16.81
C ASP A 24 -20.42 -0.97 -15.76
N CYS A 25 -19.18 -0.85 -16.19
CA CYS A 25 -18.09 -0.40 -15.33
C CYS A 25 -18.02 1.14 -15.34
N ASP A 26 -18.41 1.80 -14.25
CA ASP A 26 -18.37 3.27 -14.12
C ASP A 26 -16.99 3.89 -14.39
N SER A 27 -15.91 3.11 -14.22
CA SER A 27 -14.54 3.61 -14.39
C SER A 27 -14.05 3.57 -15.85
N CYS A 28 -14.66 2.79 -16.73
CA CYS A 28 -14.24 2.70 -18.15
C CYS A 28 -15.39 2.59 -19.15
N ASN A 29 -16.63 2.71 -18.67
CA ASN A 29 -17.88 2.64 -19.41
C ASN A 29 -18.00 1.41 -20.33
N ARG A 30 -17.37 0.29 -19.92
CA ARG A 30 -17.47 -1.01 -20.60
C ARG A 30 -18.65 -1.79 -20.03
N SER A 31 -19.43 -2.37 -20.92
CA SER A 31 -20.59 -3.19 -20.58
C SER A 31 -20.24 -4.68 -20.55
N PHE A 32 -20.81 -5.38 -19.57
CA PHE A 32 -20.66 -6.82 -19.38
C PHE A 32 -22.02 -7.50 -19.39
N LYS A 33 -22.03 -8.77 -19.80
CA LYS A 33 -23.26 -9.57 -19.93
C LYS A 33 -23.78 -10.10 -18.58
N SER A 34 -23.00 -9.97 -17.51
CA SER A 34 -23.35 -10.42 -16.16
C SER A 34 -22.57 -9.65 -15.10
N GLU A 35 -23.11 -9.63 -13.87
CA GLU A 35 -22.43 -9.08 -12.70
C GLU A 35 -21.10 -9.80 -12.42
N GLN A 36 -21.05 -11.12 -12.63
CA GLN A 36 -19.83 -11.91 -12.44
C GLN A 36 -18.73 -11.51 -13.44
N ALA A 37 -19.09 -11.23 -14.70
CA ALA A 37 -18.14 -10.77 -15.70
C ALA A 37 -17.64 -9.34 -15.39
N LEU A 38 -18.51 -8.49 -14.83
CA LEU A 38 -18.11 -7.17 -14.31
C LEU A 38 -17.18 -7.31 -13.09
N GLY A 39 -17.49 -8.22 -12.16
CA GLY A 39 -16.66 -8.50 -10.97
C GLY A 39 -15.27 -9.01 -11.36
N GLN A 40 -15.21 -10.01 -12.25
CA GLN A 40 -13.95 -10.51 -12.82
C GLN A 40 -13.18 -9.40 -13.53
N HIS A 41 -13.87 -8.54 -14.28
CA HIS A 41 -13.24 -7.40 -14.94
C HIS A 41 -12.61 -6.41 -13.95
N ILE A 42 -13.30 -6.11 -12.84
CA ILE A 42 -12.80 -5.21 -11.78
C ILE A 42 -11.59 -5.83 -11.07
N GLU A 43 -11.61 -7.14 -10.83
CA GLU A 43 -10.56 -7.86 -10.10
C GLU A 43 -9.31 -8.10 -10.97
N SER A 44 -9.49 -8.51 -12.23
CA SER A 44 -8.39 -8.93 -13.11
C SER A 44 -7.76 -7.76 -13.89
N SER A 45 -8.45 -6.63 -14.03
CA SER A 45 -7.91 -5.51 -14.80
C SER A 45 -6.94 -4.69 -13.95
N LEU A 46 -5.66 -4.73 -14.30
CA LEU A 46 -4.66 -3.77 -13.81
C LEU A 46 -5.07 -2.31 -14.06
N ALA A 47 -5.96 -2.06 -15.02
CA ALA A 47 -6.55 -0.74 -15.29
C ALA A 47 -7.46 -0.24 -14.15
N HIS A 48 -8.04 -1.15 -13.35
CA HIS A 48 -8.86 -0.85 -12.17
C HIS A 48 -8.11 -1.04 -10.85
N ALA A 49 -6.85 -1.49 -10.90
CA ALA A 49 -6.02 -1.56 -9.71
C ALA A 49 -5.98 -0.17 -9.06
N CYS A 50 -6.62 -0.06 -7.89
CA CYS A 50 -6.70 1.18 -7.12
C CYS A 50 -5.42 1.42 -6.32
N SER A 51 -4.39 0.60 -6.53
CA SER A 51 -3.10 0.70 -5.88
C SER A 51 -1.98 0.09 -6.72
N SER A 52 -0.74 0.38 -6.36
CA SER A 52 0.47 -0.19 -6.97
C SER A 52 1.61 -0.24 -5.96
N MET A 53 2.55 -1.15 -6.19
CA MET A 53 3.84 -1.19 -5.49
C MET A 53 4.94 -0.52 -6.31
N TYR A 54 6.04 -0.13 -5.64
CA TYR A 54 7.13 0.63 -6.25
C TYR A 54 8.51 -0.01 -5.95
N PRO A 55 8.83 -1.22 -6.50
CA PRO A 55 10.10 -1.90 -6.24
C PRO A 55 11.33 -1.06 -6.60
N THR A 56 11.23 -0.26 -7.68
CA THR A 56 12.31 0.63 -8.13
C THR A 56 12.68 1.73 -7.14
N HIS A 57 11.81 2.02 -6.17
CA HIS A 57 12.05 3.02 -5.13
C HIS A 57 12.75 2.42 -3.90
N HIS A 58 13.04 1.11 -3.91
CA HIS A 58 13.73 0.41 -2.84
C HIS A 58 15.08 1.05 -2.49
N GLY A 59 15.89 1.42 -3.48
CA GLY A 59 17.22 2.02 -3.22
C GLY A 59 17.16 3.29 -2.36
N GLY A 60 16.11 4.10 -2.48
CA GLY A 60 15.90 5.27 -1.62
C GLY A 60 15.57 4.89 -0.17
N VAL A 61 14.83 3.79 0.04
CA VAL A 61 14.54 3.24 1.37
C VAL A 61 15.80 2.62 1.97
N SER A 62 16.53 1.78 1.20
CA SER A 62 17.74 1.09 1.67
C SER A 62 18.79 2.06 2.18
N ARG A 63 19.07 3.12 1.42
CA ARG A 63 20.01 4.17 1.84
C ARG A 63 19.67 4.77 3.20
N LEU A 64 18.38 5.02 3.48
CA LEU A 64 17.93 5.56 4.77
C LEU A 64 17.99 4.53 5.91
N LEU A 65 17.89 3.24 5.60
CA LEU A 65 17.98 2.15 6.58
C LEU A 65 19.42 1.80 6.93
N GLU A 66 20.33 1.87 5.95
CA GLU A 66 21.77 1.61 6.11
C GLU A 66 22.41 2.56 7.14
N GLU A 67 21.91 3.80 7.26
CA GLU A 67 22.32 4.77 8.30
C GLU A 67 22.13 4.23 9.73
N GLU A 68 21.20 3.28 9.93
CA GLU A 68 20.93 2.63 11.22
C GLU A 68 21.46 1.19 11.27
N GLY A 69 22.25 0.76 10.27
CA GLY A 69 22.71 -0.62 10.13
C GLY A 69 21.58 -1.63 9.87
N LEU A 70 20.44 -1.18 9.31
CA LEU A 70 19.30 -2.03 8.98
C LEU A 70 19.33 -2.41 7.49
N TYR A 71 19.22 -3.71 7.21
CA TYR A 71 19.20 -4.25 5.85
C TYR A 71 17.89 -4.98 5.62
N PHE A 72 17.12 -4.53 4.63
CA PHE A 72 15.84 -5.10 4.27
C PHE A 72 15.77 -5.36 2.76
N ILE A 73 14.99 -6.36 2.36
CA ILE A 73 14.75 -6.72 0.97
C ILE A 73 13.31 -6.32 0.59
N PHE A 74 13.14 -5.74 -0.59
CA PHE A 74 11.80 -5.47 -1.12
C PHE A 74 11.10 -6.79 -1.52
N HIS A 75 9.86 -6.96 -1.06
CA HIS A 75 9.00 -8.08 -1.41
C HIS A 75 7.98 -7.62 -2.47
N ASP A 76 8.06 -8.19 -3.66
CA ASP A 76 7.26 -7.82 -4.83
C ASP A 76 5.91 -8.53 -4.91
N VAL A 77 5.57 -9.33 -3.91
CA VAL A 77 4.25 -9.95 -3.75
C VAL A 77 3.41 -9.11 -2.80
N ASP A 78 2.17 -8.84 -3.21
CA ASP A 78 1.20 -8.09 -2.42
C ASP A 78 0.24 -9.02 -1.67
N ASP A 79 0.77 -9.75 -0.69
CA ASP A 79 0.01 -10.71 0.13
C ASP A 79 -0.06 -10.26 1.59
N SER A 80 -1.26 -10.24 2.18
CA SER A 80 -1.45 -9.93 3.59
C SER A 80 -1.22 -11.12 4.52
N ALA A 81 -1.35 -12.37 4.04
CA ALA A 81 -1.34 -13.58 4.87
C ALA A 81 0.02 -13.84 5.53
N GLY A 82 1.12 -13.42 4.91
CA GLY A 82 2.48 -13.62 5.42
C GLY A 82 3.06 -12.47 6.26
N CYS A 83 2.34 -11.37 6.43
CA CYS A 83 2.90 -10.19 7.09
C CYS A 83 2.83 -10.31 8.63
N ASN A 84 3.91 -9.91 9.30
CA ASN A 84 3.95 -9.89 10.77
C ASN A 84 3.56 -8.52 11.34
N ARG A 85 3.57 -7.48 10.51
CA ARG A 85 3.17 -6.12 10.86
C ARG A 85 2.67 -5.39 9.61
N GLU A 86 1.62 -4.61 9.78
CA GLU A 86 0.99 -3.78 8.76
C GLU A 86 0.72 -2.38 9.30
N TYR A 87 0.94 -1.35 8.48
CA TYR A 87 0.74 0.04 8.85
C TYR A 87 0.08 0.82 7.74
N ASP A 88 -1.10 1.37 8.03
CA ASP A 88 -1.72 2.38 7.19
C ASP A 88 -1.23 3.78 7.56
N THR A 89 -0.80 4.52 6.55
CA THR A 89 -0.30 5.87 6.73
C THR A 89 -0.42 6.69 5.46
N ASN A 90 0.16 7.89 5.44
CA ASN A 90 0.07 8.78 4.31
C ASN A 90 1.44 9.32 3.88
N ILE A 91 1.56 9.58 2.58
CA ILE A 91 2.70 10.26 1.96
C ILE A 91 2.20 11.40 1.08
N LYS A 92 3.16 12.18 0.56
CA LYS A 92 2.89 13.14 -0.50
C LYS A 92 3.00 12.43 -1.85
N GLY A 93 2.26 12.91 -2.82
CA GLY A 93 2.37 12.43 -4.19
C GLY A 93 1.74 13.41 -5.16
N TRP A 94 2.22 13.37 -6.39
CA TRP A 94 1.69 14.16 -7.48
C TRP A 94 0.97 13.26 -8.48
N PHE A 95 -0.17 13.69 -9.00
CA PHE A 95 -1.01 12.95 -9.93
C PHE A 95 -1.18 13.71 -11.23
N MET A 96 -1.22 12.97 -12.33
CA MET A 96 -1.54 13.50 -13.66
C MET A 96 -2.94 13.06 -14.04
N CYS A 97 -3.81 14.00 -14.42
CA CYS A 97 -5.02 13.64 -15.12
C CYS A 97 -4.65 13.32 -16.58
N ARG A 98 -5.00 12.12 -17.06
CA ARG A 98 -4.71 11.70 -18.45
C ARG A 98 -5.88 11.95 -19.40
N ASN A 99 -7.02 12.36 -18.86
CA ASN A 99 -8.19 12.70 -19.64
C ASN A 99 -7.96 14.01 -20.40
N ARG A 100 -7.81 13.92 -21.73
CA ARG A 100 -7.51 15.07 -22.59
C ARG A 100 -8.66 16.07 -22.69
N THR A 101 -9.89 15.67 -22.34
CA THR A 101 -11.05 16.57 -22.32
C THR A 101 -11.25 17.21 -20.94
N CYS A 102 -10.51 16.77 -19.91
CA CYS A 102 -10.57 17.35 -18.57
C CYS A 102 -9.71 18.62 -18.49
N ALA A 103 -10.25 19.67 -17.86
CA ALA A 103 -9.51 20.90 -17.59
C ALA A 103 -8.37 20.72 -16.55
N SER A 104 -8.43 19.68 -15.71
CA SER A 104 -7.38 19.40 -14.73
C SER A 104 -6.15 18.82 -15.42
N ARG A 105 -4.98 19.44 -15.25
CA ARG A 105 -3.70 18.91 -15.74
C ARG A 105 -3.05 17.92 -14.75
N GLY A 106 -3.47 17.95 -13.49
CA GLY A 106 -2.87 17.19 -12.41
C GLY A 106 -3.05 17.87 -11.05
N TRP A 107 -2.72 17.18 -9.97
CA TRP A 107 -2.84 17.70 -8.61
C TRP A 107 -1.77 17.12 -7.68
N SER A 108 -1.41 17.90 -6.66
CA SER A 108 -0.60 17.41 -5.54
C SER A 108 -1.51 16.99 -4.39
N SER A 109 -1.18 15.88 -3.74
CA SER A 109 -1.89 15.35 -2.59
C SER A 109 -0.91 15.14 -1.44
N LYS A 110 -1.23 15.70 -0.27
CA LYS A 110 -0.47 15.46 0.96
C LYS A 110 -0.95 14.24 1.74
N ARG A 111 -1.97 13.55 1.23
CA ARG A 111 -2.68 12.45 1.91
C ARG A 111 -2.87 11.26 0.98
N VAL A 112 -1.82 10.86 0.26
CA VAL A 112 -1.84 9.62 -0.50
C VAL A 112 -1.76 8.48 0.51
N ALA A 113 -2.80 7.65 0.59
CA ALA A 113 -2.81 6.50 1.47
C ALA A 113 -1.75 5.49 1.02
N ILE A 114 -1.07 4.88 1.98
CA ILE A 114 -0.18 3.75 1.76
C ILE A 114 -0.36 2.72 2.87
N THR A 115 -0.16 1.46 2.53
CA THR A 115 -0.08 0.35 3.48
C THR A 115 1.33 -0.24 3.39
N ILE A 116 2.06 -0.24 4.51
CA ILE A 116 3.42 -0.78 4.60
C ILE A 116 3.36 -2.08 5.37
N ARG A 117 3.86 -3.17 4.78
CA ARG A 117 3.93 -4.48 5.43
C ARG A 117 5.37 -4.93 5.63
N MET A 118 5.60 -5.61 6.75
CA MET A 118 6.84 -6.32 7.02
C MET A 118 6.58 -7.81 7.10
N TYR A 119 7.58 -8.57 6.69
CA TYR A 119 7.55 -10.02 6.63
C TYR A 119 8.77 -10.60 7.34
N PRO A 120 8.71 -11.88 7.75
CA PRO A 120 9.88 -12.61 8.22
C PRO A 120 11.07 -12.53 7.25
N GLY A 121 12.29 -12.57 7.78
CA GLY A 121 13.52 -12.50 6.99
C GLY A 121 13.87 -11.11 6.47
N ALA A 122 13.55 -10.06 7.24
CA ALA A 122 13.84 -8.66 6.92
C ALA A 122 13.33 -8.25 5.53
N LYS A 123 12.07 -8.57 5.25
CA LYS A 123 11.40 -8.23 4.00
C LYS A 123 10.32 -7.20 4.25
N TYR A 124 10.07 -6.34 3.28
CA TYR A 124 8.97 -5.38 3.34
C TYR A 124 8.37 -5.14 1.98
N ASN A 125 7.11 -4.72 1.94
CA ASN A 125 6.51 -4.12 0.76
C ASN A 125 5.75 -2.84 1.16
N ALA A 126 5.35 -2.06 0.15
CA ALA A 126 4.48 -0.92 0.38
C ALA A 126 3.51 -0.76 -0.79
N ARG A 127 2.23 -0.90 -0.49
CA ARG A 127 1.12 -0.63 -1.39
C ARG A 127 0.78 0.85 -1.32
N VAL A 128 0.68 1.51 -2.47
CA VAL A 128 0.33 2.93 -2.58
C VAL A 128 -0.98 3.07 -3.33
N TYR A 129 -1.96 3.72 -2.71
CA TYR A 129 -3.29 3.88 -3.30
C TYR A 129 -3.33 5.03 -4.30
N HIS A 130 -4.11 4.83 -5.36
CA HIS A 130 -4.37 5.77 -6.43
C HIS A 130 -5.46 6.76 -6.01
N GLN A 131 -5.51 7.92 -6.65
CA GLN A 131 -6.55 8.93 -6.41
C GLN A 131 -7.24 9.28 -7.72
N ARG A 132 -8.50 9.72 -7.60
CA ARG A 132 -9.30 10.13 -8.76
C ARG A 132 -9.21 11.64 -8.96
N CYS A 133 -9.20 12.04 -10.24
CA CYS A 133 -9.28 13.44 -10.61
C CYS A 133 -10.60 14.04 -10.14
N LYS A 134 -10.59 15.21 -9.48
CA LYS A 134 -11.83 15.87 -9.05
C LYS A 134 -12.74 16.31 -10.20
N GLY A 135 -12.17 16.57 -11.38
CA GLY A 135 -12.90 17.09 -12.53
C GLY A 135 -13.60 16.03 -13.38
N CYS A 136 -12.94 14.89 -13.61
CA CYS A 136 -13.46 13.84 -14.49
C CYS A 136 -13.56 12.45 -13.84
N ASN A 137 -13.18 12.31 -12.57
CA ASN A 137 -13.19 11.05 -11.82
C ASN A 137 -12.25 9.94 -12.35
N ASP A 138 -11.46 10.22 -13.39
CA ASP A 138 -10.41 9.31 -13.88
C ASP A 138 -9.42 8.95 -12.76
N LEU A 139 -9.15 7.64 -12.64
CA LEU A 139 -8.18 7.11 -11.70
C LEU A 139 -6.75 7.45 -12.16
N SER A 140 -5.93 7.98 -11.25
CA SER A 140 -4.54 8.34 -11.52
C SER A 140 -3.60 7.68 -10.53
N ARG A 141 -2.53 7.11 -11.07
CA ARG A 141 -1.41 6.55 -10.29
C ARG A 141 -0.44 7.67 -9.89
N PRO A 142 -0.01 7.74 -8.62
CA PRO A 142 0.86 8.82 -8.18
C PRO A 142 2.27 8.68 -8.75
N ARG A 143 2.88 9.83 -9.02
CA ARG A 143 4.33 10.02 -9.06
C ARG A 143 4.79 10.34 -7.64
N LEU A 144 5.69 9.52 -7.14
CA LEU A 144 6.20 9.60 -5.78
C LEU A 144 7.47 10.44 -5.72
N ASP A 145 7.67 11.12 -4.61
CA ASP A 145 8.88 11.84 -4.26
C ASP A 145 9.58 11.18 -3.06
N GLY A 146 10.60 11.85 -2.49
CA GLY A 146 11.35 11.35 -1.34
C GLY A 146 10.48 11.01 -0.11
N SER A 147 9.27 11.56 0.00
CA SER A 147 8.38 11.28 1.13
C SER A 147 7.91 9.82 1.20
N TYR A 148 7.94 9.10 0.07
CA TYR A 148 7.74 7.65 0.07
C TYR A 148 8.85 6.95 0.85
N ALA A 149 10.10 7.19 0.47
CA ALA A 149 11.24 6.52 1.06
C ALA A 149 11.37 6.85 2.56
N GLU A 150 11.23 8.13 2.90
CA GLU A 150 11.26 8.61 4.30
C GLU A 150 10.19 7.95 5.15
N ARG A 151 8.94 7.87 4.68
CA ARG A 151 7.83 7.30 5.45
C ARG A 151 7.99 5.80 5.63
N VAL A 152 8.40 5.10 4.58
CA VAL A 152 8.64 3.64 4.63
C VAL A 152 9.78 3.34 5.60
N ALA A 153 10.92 4.03 5.45
CA ALA A 153 12.07 3.87 6.34
C ALA A 153 11.70 4.19 7.79
N TYR A 154 10.98 5.29 8.06
CA TYR A 154 10.50 5.62 9.40
C TYR A 154 9.71 4.48 10.06
N ARG A 155 8.78 3.87 9.33
CA ARG A 155 7.97 2.76 9.86
C ARG A 155 8.82 1.52 10.12
N ILE A 156 9.75 1.20 9.22
CA ILE A 156 10.68 0.08 9.39
C ILE A 156 11.61 0.33 10.59
N LYS A 157 12.23 1.51 10.72
CA LYS A 157 13.10 1.89 11.85
C LYS A 157 12.35 1.79 13.19
N LYS A 158 11.14 2.34 13.25
CA LYS A 158 10.29 2.24 14.46
C LYS A 158 9.95 0.79 14.81
N CYS A 159 9.88 -0.09 13.82
CA CYS A 159 9.67 -1.51 14.02
C CYS A 159 10.94 -2.29 14.37
N GLY A 160 12.07 -1.91 13.76
CA GLY A 160 13.42 -2.42 14.02
C GLY A 160 13.86 -2.13 15.45
N ALA A 161 13.59 -0.92 15.97
CA ALA A 161 13.79 -0.61 17.39
C ALA A 161 13.03 -1.58 18.32
N ALA A 162 11.83 -2.02 17.92
CA ALA A 162 11.07 -3.04 18.64
C ALA A 162 11.53 -4.49 18.38
N LEU A 163 12.34 -4.75 17.36
CA LEU A 163 13.01 -6.05 17.13
C LEU A 163 14.33 -6.13 17.88
N VAL A 164 15.11 -5.04 17.91
CA VAL A 164 16.34 -4.89 18.69
C VAL A 164 16.02 -4.95 20.19
N SER A 165 14.92 -4.38 20.66
CA SER A 165 14.52 -4.53 22.07
C SER A 165 14.13 -5.97 22.43
N LYS A 166 13.52 -6.73 21.51
CA LYS A 166 13.24 -8.16 21.69
C LYS A 166 14.50 -9.03 21.62
N LEU A 167 15.46 -8.69 20.75
CA LEU A 167 16.76 -9.37 20.69
C LEU A 167 17.66 -9.01 21.89
N CYS A 168 17.55 -7.79 22.44
CA CYS A 168 18.22 -7.38 23.67
C CYS A 168 17.67 -8.12 24.90
N GLN A 169 16.36 -8.38 24.95
CA GLN A 169 15.74 -9.23 25.99
C GLN A 169 16.14 -10.71 25.88
N VAL A 170 16.55 -11.19 24.70
CA VAL A 170 17.01 -12.57 24.49
C VAL A 170 18.53 -12.71 24.67
N ARG A 171 19.31 -11.63 24.51
CA ARG A 171 20.78 -11.64 24.63
C ARG A 171 21.33 -11.58 26.05
N THR A 172 20.51 -11.51 27.10
CA THR A 172 20.98 -11.52 28.51
C THR A 172 21.18 -12.93 29.11
N ARG A 173 21.21 -14.00 28.29
CA ARG A 173 21.53 -15.36 28.75
C ARG A 173 22.55 -16.08 27.86
N PHE A 174 23.67 -15.43 27.58
CA PHE A 174 24.92 -16.15 27.32
C PHE A 174 26.01 -15.48 28.14
N ASP A 175 26.31 -16.10 29.29
CA ASP A 175 27.47 -15.81 30.10
C ASP A 175 28.73 -15.88 29.23
N MET A 176 29.40 -14.75 29.00
CA MET A 176 30.83 -14.77 28.77
C MET A 176 31.53 -14.81 30.13
N GLY A 177 31.45 -16.00 30.74
CA GLY A 177 32.35 -16.42 31.80
C GLY A 177 33.64 -16.96 31.19
N ASP A 178 34.73 -16.30 31.55
CA ASP A 178 36.02 -16.93 31.86
C ASP A 178 36.86 -17.50 30.71
N PHE A 179 37.79 -16.70 30.18
CA PHE A 179 39.11 -17.19 29.78
C PHE A 179 40.13 -16.04 29.90
N HIS A 180 40.52 -15.74 31.14
CA HIS A 180 41.73 -14.96 31.38
C HIS A 180 42.42 -15.37 32.68
N ARG A 181 43.12 -16.52 32.70
CA ARG A 181 44.27 -16.72 33.60
C ARG A 181 45.36 -17.61 32.98
N HIS A 182 46.52 -16.98 32.80
CA HIS A 182 47.85 -17.44 33.21
C HIS A 182 48.39 -18.77 32.67
N ILE A 183 49.38 -18.66 31.77
CA ILE A 183 50.59 -19.48 31.86
C ILE A 183 51.78 -18.51 31.97
N GLN A 184 52.40 -18.52 33.16
CA GLN A 184 53.69 -17.88 33.42
C GLN A 184 54.82 -18.76 32.85
N ILE A 185 55.87 -18.07 32.39
CA ILE A 185 57.22 -18.60 32.11
C ILE A 185 57.95 -18.78 33.45
N VAL A 186 58.48 -19.98 33.72
CA VAL A 186 59.79 -20.33 34.38
C VAL A 186 59.95 -21.85 34.14
N LEU A 187 61.04 -22.47 33.67
CA LEU A 187 62.49 -22.23 33.65
C LEU A 187 63.07 -22.44 32.25
#